data_AF-A0A0G0YLF4-F1
#
_entry.id   AF-A0A0G0YLF4-F1
#
_cell.length_a   1.000
_cell.length_b   1.000
_cell.length_c   1.000
_cell.angle_alpha   90.00
_cell.angle_beta   90.00
_cell.angle_gamma   90.00
#
_symmetry.space_group_name_H-M   'P 1'
#
loop_
_entity.id
_entity.type
_entity.pdbx_description
1 polymer ?
#
loop_
_entity_poly.entity_id
_entity_poly.type
_entity_poly.pdbx_seq_one_letter_code
_entity_poly.pdbx_strand_id
1 'polypeptide(L)'
;MATPTKIECDATDVFQKDLKRLLKKFQTLEEDLETAKRNAIELYHLKNINNRSVFPIPDFCNDAILICKIKKFACKSLKGRGVISGIRVIYAYHTATSKVDFIEIYFKGEKENEDRERIKEYLKNQNPIHRPI
;
A
#
# COMPACT_ATOMS: atom_id res chain seq x y z
N MET A 1 -20.77 -10.41 14.95
CA MET A 1 -19.54 -10.72 14.21
C MET A 1 -18.49 -9.72 14.68
N ALA A 2 -17.38 -10.17 15.27
CA ALA A 2 -16.32 -9.26 15.71
C ALA A 2 -15.67 -8.63 14.48
N THR A 3 -15.81 -7.31 14.32
CA THR A 3 -15.07 -6.58 13.30
C THR A 3 -13.58 -6.61 13.68
N PRO A 4 -12.67 -7.08 12.80
CA PRO A 4 -11.25 -7.04 13.11
C PRO A 4 -10.82 -5.60 13.37
N THR A 5 -10.18 -5.36 14.51
CA THR A 5 -9.76 -4.01 14.94
C THR A 5 -8.41 -3.60 14.36
N LYS A 6 -7.66 -4.55 13.81
CA LYS A 6 -6.31 -4.37 13.27
C LYS A 6 -6.12 -5.24 12.04
N ILE A 7 -5.44 -4.69 11.03
CA ILE A 7 -5.16 -5.39 9.79
C ILE A 7 -3.79 -6.07 9.85
N GLU A 8 -3.71 -7.34 9.46
CA GLU A 8 -2.42 -8.01 9.28
C GLU A 8 -1.74 -7.42 8.05
N CYS A 9 -0.45 -7.09 8.17
CA CYS A 9 0.32 -6.46 7.11
C CYS A 9 1.61 -7.23 6.85
N ASP A 10 1.82 -7.65 5.61
CA ASP A 10 3.10 -8.12 5.10
C ASP A 10 3.65 -7.18 4.02
N ALA A 11 4.90 -7.40 3.65
CA ALA A 11 5.58 -6.60 2.64
C ALA A 11 6.44 -7.50 1.77
N THR A 12 6.36 -7.28 0.46
CA THR A 12 7.23 -7.98 -0.51
C THR A 12 8.69 -7.57 -0.34
N ASP A 13 9.62 -8.43 -0.76
CA ASP A 13 11.05 -8.11 -0.74
C ASP A 13 11.39 -6.85 -1.54
N VAL A 14 10.66 -6.63 -2.64
CA VAL A 14 10.84 -5.46 -3.49
C VAL A 14 10.38 -4.19 -2.77
N PHE A 15 9.24 -4.23 -2.08
CA PHE A 15 8.79 -3.14 -1.22
C PHE A 15 9.82 -2.81 -0.12
N GLN A 16 10.38 -3.82 0.54
CA GLN A 16 11.38 -3.62 1.58
C GLN A 16 12.63 -2.94 1.04
N LYS A 17 13.06 -3.26 -0.18
CA LYS A 17 14.17 -2.57 -0.86
C LYS A 17 13.84 -1.11 -1.14
N ASP A 18 12.63 -0.82 -1.61
CA ASP A 18 12.19 0.56 -1.86
C ASP A 18 12.10 1.38 -0.57
N LEU A 19 11.54 0.80 0.49
CA LEU A 19 11.45 1.42 1.80
C LEU A 19 12.84 1.76 2.33
N LYS A 20 13.79 0.81 2.30
CA LYS A 20 15.19 1.04 2.71
C LYS A 20 15.85 2.16 1.91
N ARG A 21 15.57 2.27 0.61
CA ARG A 21 16.09 3.35 -0.23
C ARG A 21 15.53 4.71 0.18
N LEU A 22 14.23 4.79 0.46
CA LEU A 22 13.55 6.03 0.85
C LEU A 22 13.87 6.45 2.29
N LEU A 23 14.10 5.52 3.21
CA LEU A 23 14.49 5.78 4.60
C LEU A 23 15.79 6.59 4.71
N LYS A 24 16.71 6.43 3.75
CA LYS A 24 17.93 7.25 3.66
C LYS A 24 17.63 8.75 3.50
N LYS A 25 16.48 9.11 2.94
CA LYS A 25 16.03 10.49 2.72
C LYS A 25 14.98 10.93 3.73
N PHE A 26 14.14 10.00 4.16
CA PHE A 26 12.97 10.25 5.01
C PHE A 26 13.04 9.33 6.22
N GLN A 27 13.77 9.74 7.24
CA GLN A 27 14.08 8.89 8.41
C GLN A 27 12.83 8.47 9.21
N THR A 28 11.75 9.25 9.13
CA THR A 28 10.48 8.96 9.82
C THR A 28 9.54 8.03 9.04
N LEU A 29 9.94 7.60 7.84
CA LEU A 29 9.02 6.96 6.90
C LEU A 29 8.38 5.67 7.42
N GLU A 30 9.08 4.91 8.26
CA GLU A 30 8.52 3.71 8.91
C GLU A 30 7.39 4.06 9.87
N GLU A 31 7.59 5.04 10.76
CA GLU A 31 6.54 5.50 11.68
C GLU A 31 5.38 6.16 10.92
N ASP A 32 5.70 6.90 9.85
CA ASP A 32 4.73 7.52 8.97
C ASP A 32 3.88 6.44 8.25
N LEU A 33 4.49 5.30 7.88
CA LEU A 33 3.80 4.15 7.29
C LEU A 33 2.85 3.49 8.29
N GLU A 34 3.25 3.33 9.55
CA GLU A 34 2.36 2.84 10.62
C GLU A 34 1.16 3.78 10.87
N THR A 35 1.37 5.07 10.65
CA THR A 35 0.28 6.06 10.71
C THR A 35 -0.65 5.92 9.51
N ALA A 36 -0.11 5.72 8.31
CA ALA A 36 -0.90 5.50 7.09
C ALA A 36 -1.70 4.19 7.13
N LYS A 37 -1.18 3.11 7.73
CA LYS A 37 -1.92 1.87 7.97
C LYS A 37 -3.22 2.14 8.72
N ARG A 38 -3.13 2.79 9.88
CA ARG A 38 -4.28 3.09 10.74
C ARG A 38 -5.23 4.11 10.12
N ASN A 39 -4.68 5.19 9.58
CA ASN A 39 -5.48 6.34 9.15
C ASN A 39 -5.91 6.30 7.69
N ALA A 40 -5.41 5.38 6.87
CA ALA A 40 -5.84 5.23 5.48
C ALA A 40 -6.40 3.83 5.24
N ILE A 41 -5.60 2.79 5.49
CA ILE A 41 -5.94 1.41 5.14
C ILE A 41 -7.07 0.87 6.03
N GLU A 42 -6.91 0.94 7.35
CA GLU A 42 -7.91 0.42 8.30
C GLU A 42 -9.21 1.23 8.23
N LEU A 43 -9.13 2.55 8.11
CA LEU A 43 -10.32 3.38 7.91
C LEU A 43 -11.09 2.98 6.65
N TYR A 44 -10.38 2.81 5.53
CA TYR A 44 -11.00 2.53 4.24
C TYR A 44 -11.63 1.13 4.20
N HIS A 45 -10.87 0.09 4.60
CA HIS A 45 -11.30 -1.31 4.44
C HIS A 45 -12.11 -1.85 5.62
N LEU A 46 -11.73 -1.53 6.86
CA LEU A 46 -12.39 -2.10 8.05
C LEU A 46 -13.57 -1.25 8.53
N LYS A 47 -13.45 0.08 8.41
CA LYS A 47 -14.47 1.02 8.90
C LYS A 47 -15.34 1.61 7.79
N ASN A 48 -15.08 1.31 6.52
CA ASN A 48 -15.77 1.88 5.37
C ASN A 48 -15.76 3.43 5.35
N ILE A 49 -14.72 4.04 5.91
CA ILE A 49 -14.53 5.50 5.96
C ILE A 49 -13.54 5.90 4.87
N ASN A 50 -14.06 6.53 3.81
CA ASN A 50 -13.22 7.07 2.74
C ASN A 50 -12.79 8.52 3.03
N ASN A 51 -11.60 8.69 3.62
CA ASN A 51 -10.99 10.01 3.83
C ASN A 51 -10.22 10.54 2.59
N ARG A 52 -10.43 9.93 1.42
CA ARG A 52 -9.78 10.24 0.13
C ARG A 52 -8.27 10.06 0.16
N SER A 53 -7.76 9.16 1.00
CA SER A 53 -6.34 8.79 1.03
C SER A 53 -6.03 7.59 0.14
N VAL A 54 -6.96 6.63 0.08
CA VAL A 54 -6.86 5.38 -0.68
C VAL A 54 -7.61 5.50 -2.01
N PHE A 55 -7.00 5.00 -3.08
CA PHE A 55 -7.55 4.99 -4.43
C PHE A 55 -7.35 3.59 -5.02
N PRO A 56 -8.43 2.82 -5.28
CA PRO A 56 -8.32 1.55 -5.98
C PRO A 56 -7.73 1.72 -7.38
N ILE A 57 -7.08 0.68 -7.89
CA ILE A 57 -6.61 0.58 -9.29
C ILE A 57 -7.46 -0.50 -9.98
N PRO A 58 -8.60 -0.12 -10.61
CA PRO A 58 -9.62 -1.07 -11.05
C PRO A 58 -9.10 -2.17 -11.97
N ASP A 59 -8.15 -1.84 -12.85
CA ASP A 59 -7.51 -2.78 -13.80
C ASP A 59 -6.89 -4.02 -13.13
N PHE A 60 -6.62 -3.97 -11.83
CA PHE A 60 -5.96 -5.04 -11.07
C PHE A 60 -6.81 -5.59 -9.92
N CYS A 61 -8.04 -5.09 -9.73
CA CYS A 61 -8.94 -5.56 -8.68
C CYS A 61 -9.78 -6.75 -9.13
N ASN A 62 -10.07 -7.65 -8.20
CA ASN A 62 -11.06 -8.72 -8.33
C ASN A 62 -11.77 -8.93 -6.98
N ASP A 63 -12.70 -9.89 -6.90
CA ASP A 63 -13.48 -10.14 -5.68
C ASP A 63 -12.64 -10.55 -4.46
N ALA A 64 -11.48 -11.18 -4.69
CA ALA A 64 -10.58 -11.66 -3.64
C ALA A 64 -9.52 -10.62 -3.25
N ILE A 65 -9.01 -9.85 -4.22
CA ILE A 65 -7.88 -8.95 -4.04
C ILE A 65 -8.20 -7.57 -4.61
N LEU A 66 -8.09 -6.54 -3.77
CA LEU A 66 -8.20 -5.15 -4.15
C LEU A 66 -6.82 -4.49 -4.18
N ILE A 67 -6.37 -4.08 -5.37
CA ILE A 67 -5.13 -3.30 -5.50
C ILE A 67 -5.45 -1.82 -5.27
N CYS A 68 -4.75 -1.23 -4.32
CA CYS A 68 -5.02 0.11 -3.82
C CYS A 68 -3.75 0.95 -3.77
N LYS A 69 -3.93 2.25 -3.95
CA LYS A 69 -2.89 3.27 -3.95
C LYS A 69 -3.18 4.34 -2.91
N ILE A 70 -2.23 4.54 -1.99
CA ILE A 70 -2.27 5.66 -1.05
C ILE A 70 -1.66 6.88 -1.74
N LYS A 71 -2.45 7.95 -1.88
CA LYS A 71 -2.00 9.24 -2.45
C LYS A 71 -1.82 10.33 -1.40
N LYS A 72 -2.58 10.28 -0.31
CA LYS A 72 -2.42 11.17 0.83
C LYS A 72 -1.65 10.43 1.92
N PHE A 73 -0.40 10.80 2.07
CA PHE A 73 0.53 10.20 3.00
C PHE A 73 1.22 11.32 3.75
N ALA A 74 1.05 11.38 5.06
CA ALA A 74 1.79 12.34 5.89
C ALA A 74 3.20 11.80 6.11
N CYS A 75 4.22 12.64 5.91
CA CYS A 75 5.60 12.27 6.22
C CYS A 75 6.25 13.37 7.04
N LYS A 76 6.61 13.07 8.29
CA LYS A 76 7.17 14.06 9.23
C LYS A 76 8.51 14.63 8.76
N SER A 77 9.29 13.83 8.03
CA SER A 77 10.55 14.24 7.42
C SER A 77 10.36 15.31 6.33
N LEU A 78 9.17 15.38 5.71
CA LEU A 78 8.81 16.38 4.70
C LEU A 78 8.02 17.54 5.35
N LYS A 79 8.75 18.39 6.08
CA LYS A 79 8.19 19.55 6.79
C LYS A 79 7.40 20.47 5.85
N GLY A 80 6.27 20.97 6.33
CA GLY A 80 5.40 21.91 5.59
C GLY A 80 4.52 21.28 4.51
N ARG A 81 4.61 19.97 4.26
CA ARG A 81 3.82 19.28 3.21
C ARG A 81 2.56 18.59 3.72
N GLY A 82 2.49 18.31 5.03
CA GLY A 82 1.36 17.59 5.63
C GLY A 82 1.10 16.25 4.92
N VAL A 83 -0.18 15.95 4.64
CA VAL A 83 -0.61 14.75 3.91
C VAL A 83 -0.24 14.74 2.42
N ILE A 84 0.23 15.87 1.89
CA ILE A 84 0.67 16.04 0.49
C ILE A 84 2.20 15.88 0.42
N SER A 85 2.74 14.89 1.15
CA SER A 85 4.18 14.60 1.12
C SER A 85 4.65 14.23 -0.28
N GLY A 86 3.80 13.56 -1.07
CA GLY A 86 4.17 13.00 -2.37
C GLY A 86 4.68 11.55 -2.27
N ILE A 87 4.78 10.98 -1.07
CA ILE A 87 4.97 9.54 -0.89
C ILE A 87 3.71 8.81 -1.35
N ARG A 88 3.90 7.70 -2.06
CA ARG A 88 2.83 6.83 -2.53
C ARG A 88 3.16 5.40 -2.19
N VAL A 89 2.13 4.66 -1.79
CA VAL A 89 2.21 3.26 -1.40
C VAL A 89 1.19 2.48 -2.20
N ILE A 90 1.64 1.39 -2.81
CA ILE A 90 0.80 0.41 -3.51
C ILE A 90 0.71 -0.84 -2.65
N TYR A 91 -0.51 -1.31 -2.44
CA TYR A 91 -0.77 -2.49 -1.64
C TYR A 91 -1.92 -3.32 -2.21
N ALA A 92 -1.88 -4.62 -1.94
CA ALA A 92 -3.00 -5.53 -2.13
C ALA A 92 -3.77 -5.70 -0.83
N TYR A 93 -5.09 -5.66 -0.88
CA TYR A 93 -5.97 -6.02 0.22
C TYR A 93 -6.72 -7.31 -0.11
N HIS A 94 -6.51 -8.33 0.71
CA HIS A 94 -7.22 -9.61 0.61
C HIS A 94 -8.53 -9.54 1.37
N THR A 95 -9.64 -9.59 0.66
CA THR A 95 -10.98 -9.37 1.23
C THR A 95 -11.39 -10.49 2.18
N ALA A 96 -11.04 -11.74 1.87
CA ALA A 96 -11.39 -12.91 2.67
C ALA A 96 -10.66 -12.97 4.02
N THR A 97 -9.39 -12.58 4.06
CA THR A 97 -8.54 -12.67 5.27
C THR A 97 -8.35 -11.34 5.97
N SER A 98 -8.84 -10.23 5.39
CA SER A 98 -8.54 -8.87 5.86
C SER A 98 -7.05 -8.64 6.06
N LYS A 99 -6.24 -9.08 5.09
CA LYS A 99 -4.78 -8.95 5.08
C LYS A 99 -4.32 -7.94 4.04
N VAL A 100 -3.21 -7.26 4.31
CA VAL A 100 -2.57 -6.34 3.39
C VAL A 100 -1.16 -6.78 3.06
N ASP A 101 -0.83 -6.79 1.78
CA ASP A 101 0.54 -6.98 1.31
C ASP A 101 1.02 -5.70 0.61
N PHE A 102 2.13 -5.14 1.08
CA PHE A 102 2.75 -4.00 0.43
C PHE A 102 3.60 -4.42 -0.79
N ILE A 103 3.33 -3.79 -1.92
CA ILE A 103 3.94 -4.13 -3.22
C ILE A 103 4.99 -3.10 -3.61
N GLU A 104 4.69 -1.82 -3.47
CA GLU A 104 5.60 -0.74 -3.87
C GLU A 104 5.46 0.49 -2.98
N ILE A 105 6.58 1.17 -2.71
CA ILE A 105 6.59 2.52 -2.14
C ILE A 105 7.51 3.42 -2.96
N TYR A 106 7.05 4.63 -3.28
CA TYR A 106 7.84 5.57 -4.06
C TYR A 106 7.52 7.02 -3.73
N PHE A 107 8.45 7.92 -4.07
CA PHE A 107 8.27 9.35 -3.96
C PHE A 107 7.90 9.95 -5.31
N LYS A 108 6.79 10.69 -5.39
CA LYS A 108 6.28 11.33 -6.62
C LYS A 108 7.32 12.20 -7.32
N GLY A 109 8.20 12.85 -6.55
CA GLY A 109 9.25 13.71 -7.12
C GLY A 109 10.34 12.94 -7.89
N GLU A 110 10.42 11.62 -7.73
CA GLU A 110 11.39 10.75 -8.41
C GLU A 110 10.73 9.79 -9.41
N LYS A 111 9.47 9.42 -9.18
CA LYS A 111 8.71 8.50 -10.02
C LYS A 111 7.26 8.96 -10.12
N GLU A 112 6.72 9.02 -11.33
CA GLU A 112 5.37 9.55 -11.54
C GLU A 112 4.28 8.53 -11.17
N ASN A 113 4.38 7.31 -11.70
CA ASN A 113 3.34 6.28 -11.67
C ASN A 113 3.80 4.99 -10.97
N GLU A 114 2.85 4.14 -10.62
CA GLU A 114 3.13 2.81 -10.05
C GLU A 114 3.81 1.88 -11.05
N ASP A 115 4.52 0.88 -10.53
CA ASP A 115 5.06 -0.22 -11.31
C ASP A 115 3.98 -1.26 -11.61
N ARG A 116 3.33 -1.09 -12.77
CA ARG A 116 2.28 -2.02 -13.21
C ARG A 116 2.78 -3.45 -13.42
N GLU A 117 4.06 -3.65 -13.71
CA GLU A 117 4.63 -4.98 -13.89
C GLU A 117 4.78 -5.71 -12.56
N ARG A 118 5.24 -5.02 -11.50
CA ARG A 118 5.29 -5.59 -10.15
C ARG A 118 3.92 -6.00 -9.63
N ILE A 119 2.88 -5.21 -9.91
CA ILE A 119 1.51 -5.58 -9.54
C ILE A 119 1.08 -6.87 -10.25
N LYS A 120 1.35 -6.99 -11.56
CA LYS A 120 1.05 -8.21 -12.33
C LYS A 120 1.81 -9.41 -11.82
N GLU A 121 3.10 -9.28 -11.52
CA GLU A 121 3.93 -10.35 -10.98
C GLU A 121 3.42 -10.81 -9.62
N TYR A 122 3.13 -9.87 -8.72
CA TYR A 122 2.52 -10.16 -7.43
C TYR A 122 1.22 -10.96 -7.60
N LEU A 123 0.29 -10.49 -8.44
CA LEU A 123 -0.99 -11.17 -8.68
C LEU A 123 -0.85 -12.57 -9.29
N LYS A 124 0.14 -12.78 -10.16
CA LYS A 124 0.45 -14.12 -10.70
C LYS A 124 0.86 -15.09 -9.58
N ASN A 125 1.67 -14.62 -8.63
CA ASN A 125 2.11 -15.44 -7.50
C ASN A 125 0.98 -15.74 -6.50
N GLN A 126 -0.06 -14.91 -6.44
CA GLN A 126 -1.25 -15.15 -5.61
C GLN A 126 -2.26 -16.11 -6.24
N ASN A 127 -2.18 -16.37 -7.56
CA ASN A 127 -3.03 -17.31 -8.28
C ASN A 127 -2.27 -18.62 -8.56
N PRO A 128 -2.46 -19.69 -7.77
CA PRO A 128 -1.75 -20.95 -7.96
C PRO A 128 -2.14 -21.73 -9.23
N ILE A 129 -3.05 -21.21 -10.07
CA ILE A 129 -3.66 -21.94 -11.18
C ILE A 129 -2.73 -22.06 -12.41
N HIS A 130 -1.64 -21.29 -12.49
CA HIS A 130 -0.69 -21.38 -13.61
C HIS A 130 0.72 -21.75 -13.18
N ARG A 131 0.89 -23.00 -12.74
CA ARG A 131 2.20 -23.65 -12.79
C ARG A 131 2.24 -24.46 -14.09
N PRO A 132 2.95 -24.03 -15.15
CA PRO A 132 3.12 -24.88 -16.32
C PRO A 132 3.90 -26.13 -15.90
N ILE A 133 3.34 -27.28 -16.27
CA ILE A 133 3.90 -28.63 -16.10
C ILE A 133 4.99 -28.82 -17.16
#